data_AF-A0A3P7R134-F1
#
_entry.id   AF-A0A3P7R134-F1
#
_cell.length_a   1.000
_cell.length_b   1.000
_cell.length_c   1.000
_cell.angle_alpha   90.00
_cell.angle_beta   90.00
_cell.angle_gamma   90.00
#
_symmetry.space_group_name_H-M   'P 1'
#
loop_
_entity.id
_entity.type
_entity.pdbx_description
1 polymer ?
#
loop_
_entity_poly.entity_id
_entity_poly.type
_entity_poly.pdbx_seq_one_letter_code
_entity_poly.pdbx_strand_id
1 'polypeptide(L)'
;MVGSLLTPGSAKKIFPALDSPAYKASLDLCVKFTPSGHVRSNAATKSVAEGVTCFERSVPLSTQQMAFAAFEKAESLIYNRTTLDGVTIPAIEIVFSLNKNFKREKHEWIYNETSKVGEAEIL
;
A
#
# COMPACT_ATOMS: atom_id res chain seq x y z
N MET A 1 12.03 5.80 1.97
CA MET A 1 10.94 4.91 1.52
C MET A 1 11.42 4.17 0.29
N VAL A 2 11.15 2.87 0.21
CA VAL A 2 11.41 2.02 -0.96
C VAL A 2 10.12 1.27 -1.25
N GLY A 3 9.68 1.21 -2.51
CA GLY A 3 8.45 0.50 -2.85
C GLY A 3 8.42 0.09 -4.32
N SER A 4 7.43 -0.73 -4.67
CA SER A 4 7.25 -1.23 -6.03
C SER A 4 6.16 -0.46 -6.76
N LEU A 5 6.43 -0.09 -8.02
CA LEU A 5 5.43 0.26 -9.01
C LEU A 5 5.66 -0.64 -10.23
N LEU A 6 4.74 -1.59 -10.44
CA LEU A 6 4.92 -2.64 -11.43
C LEU A 6 4.21 -2.29 -12.74
N THR A 7 4.96 -1.71 -13.68
CA THR A 7 4.52 -1.50 -15.07
C THR A 7 4.75 -2.78 -15.89
N PRO A 8 4.14 -2.92 -17.09
CA PRO A 8 4.35 -4.09 -17.93
C PRO A 8 5.85 -4.38 -18.17
N GLY A 9 6.30 -5.57 -17.81
CA GLY A 9 7.69 -6.02 -17.93
C GLY A 9 8.58 -5.68 -16.73
N SER A 10 8.17 -4.81 -15.81
CA SER A 10 9.05 -4.32 -14.74
C SER A 10 9.18 -5.28 -13.55
N ALA A 11 8.18 -6.14 -13.33
CA ALA A 11 8.17 -7.09 -12.21
C ALA A 11 9.33 -8.08 -12.26
N LYS A 12 9.75 -8.46 -13.48
CA LYS A 12 10.91 -9.34 -13.75
C LYS A 12 12.22 -8.81 -13.17
N LYS A 13 12.30 -7.51 -12.85
CA LYS A 13 13.46 -6.89 -12.20
C LYS A 13 13.53 -7.17 -10.69
N ILE A 14 12.41 -7.57 -10.09
CA ILE A 14 12.30 -7.83 -8.65
C ILE A 14 12.19 -9.33 -8.39
N PHE A 15 11.34 -10.03 -9.15
CA PHE A 15 11.16 -11.48 -9.04
C PHE A 15 10.77 -12.09 -10.39
N PRO A 16 11.13 -13.36 -10.66
CA PRO A 16 10.69 -14.05 -11.87
C PRO A 16 9.17 -14.20 -11.89
N ALA A 17 8.51 -13.75 -12.95
CA ALA A 17 7.06 -13.81 -13.07
C ALA A 17 6.57 -13.93 -14.52
N LEU A 18 5.39 -14.51 -14.68
CA LEU A 18 4.59 -14.42 -15.90
C LEU A 18 3.90 -13.05 -15.94
N ASP A 19 4.51 -12.12 -16.68
CA ASP A 19 4.10 -10.71 -16.68
C ASP A 19 3.06 -10.44 -17.79
N SER A 20 1.87 -11.02 -17.63
CA SER A 20 0.70 -10.75 -18.46
C SER A 20 -0.52 -10.52 -17.57
N PRO A 21 -1.34 -9.49 -17.85
CA PRO A 21 -2.55 -9.21 -17.06
C PRO A 21 -3.56 -10.36 -17.00
N ALA A 22 -3.53 -11.27 -17.99
CA ALA A 22 -4.43 -12.42 -18.07
C ALA A 22 -4.12 -13.50 -17.02
N TYR A 23 -2.87 -13.57 -16.53
CA TYR A 23 -2.46 -14.56 -15.55
C TYR A 23 -2.47 -13.95 -14.15
N LYS A 24 -3.56 -14.16 -13.42
CA LYS A 24 -3.68 -13.75 -12.02
C LYS A 24 -3.20 -14.84 -11.08
N ALA A 25 -2.52 -14.47 -10.01
CA ALA A 25 -2.05 -15.37 -8.98
C ALA A 25 -2.18 -14.73 -7.60
N SER A 26 -2.30 -15.58 -6.58
CA SER A 26 -2.21 -15.16 -5.18
C SER A 26 -0.75 -15.24 -4.71
N LEU A 27 -0.37 -14.33 -3.81
CA LEU A 27 0.99 -14.21 -3.27
C LEU A 27 0.99 -14.43 -1.76
N ASP A 28 1.99 -15.18 -1.31
CA ASP A 28 2.39 -15.23 0.09
C ASP A 28 3.68 -14.42 0.21
N LEU A 29 3.56 -13.15 0.65
CA LEU A 29 4.67 -12.20 0.65
C LEU A 29 5.26 -12.04 2.06
N CYS A 30 6.59 -12.11 2.14
CA CYS A 30 7.36 -11.66 3.29
C CYS A 30 8.46 -10.70 2.84
N VAL A 31 8.62 -9.58 3.55
CA VAL A 31 9.62 -8.56 3.23
C VAL A 31 10.48 -8.32 4.47
N LYS A 32 11.79 -8.49 4.30
CA LYS A 32 12.78 -8.08 5.30
C LYS A 32 13.21 -6.65 5.05
N PHE A 33 13.15 -5.83 6.09
CA PHE A 33 13.57 -4.43 6.03
C PHE A 33 14.43 -4.11 7.26
N THR A 34 14.16 -3.00 7.96
CA THR A 34 14.82 -2.65 9.22
C THR A 34 13.89 -2.94 10.40
N PRO A 35 14.41 -3.29 11.60
CA PRO A 35 13.57 -3.60 12.76
C PRO A 35 12.65 -2.46 13.20
N SER A 36 13.04 -1.20 12.94
CA SER A 36 12.26 0.01 13.22
C SER A 36 11.43 0.49 12.02
N GLY A 37 11.49 -0.22 10.89
CA GLY A 37 10.77 0.11 9.68
C GLY A 37 9.41 -0.56 9.61
N HIS A 38 8.52 0.03 8.83
CA HIS A 38 7.20 -0.52 8.53
C HIS A 38 7.16 -0.99 7.08
N VAL A 39 6.36 -2.04 6.82
CA VAL A 39 6.11 -2.53 5.47
C VAL A 39 4.60 -2.64 5.23
N ARG A 40 4.16 -2.27 4.04
CA ARG A 40 2.79 -2.42 3.54
C ARG A 40 2.79 -3.22 2.24
N SER A 41 1.69 -3.91 2.00
CA SER A 41 1.43 -4.73 0.81
C SER A 41 -0.07 -4.73 0.50
N ASN A 42 -0.47 -5.35 -0.61
CA ASN A 42 -1.89 -5.53 -0.98
C ASN A 42 -2.71 -6.33 0.06
N ALA A 43 -2.05 -7.16 0.86
CA ALA A 43 -2.69 -8.02 1.86
C ALA A 43 -2.42 -7.55 3.29
N ALA A 44 -3.28 -7.96 4.23
CA ALA A 44 -3.15 -7.62 5.63
C ALA A 44 -1.85 -8.17 6.23
N THR A 45 -1.31 -7.47 7.23
CA THR A 45 -0.11 -7.94 7.94
C THR A 45 -0.47 -9.15 8.79
N LYS A 46 0.21 -10.28 8.55
CA LYS A 46 0.03 -11.52 9.31
C LYS A 46 0.93 -11.57 10.53
N SER A 47 2.19 -11.16 10.38
CA SER A 47 3.17 -11.17 11.47
C SER A 47 4.32 -10.21 11.20
N VAL A 48 4.93 -9.72 12.28
CA VAL A 48 6.16 -8.93 12.25
C VAL A 48 7.12 -9.52 13.28
N ALA A 49 8.26 -10.03 12.82
CA ALA A 49 9.28 -10.61 13.68
C ALA A 49 10.67 -10.29 13.12
N GLU A 50 11.58 -9.82 13.97
CA GLU A 50 13.01 -9.61 13.63
C GLU A 50 13.25 -8.78 12.34
N GLY A 51 12.42 -7.75 12.12
CA GLY A 51 12.52 -6.89 10.92
C GLY A 51 12.01 -7.56 9.64
N VAL A 52 11.31 -8.69 9.74
CA VAL A 52 10.57 -9.34 8.65
C VAL A 52 9.08 -9.15 8.88
N THR A 53 8.40 -8.59 7.89
CA THR A 53 6.95 -8.46 7.86
C THR A 53 6.39 -9.45 6.84
N CYS A 54 5.56 -10.38 7.31
CA CYS A 54 4.84 -11.33 6.46
C CYS A 54 3.36 -10.94 6.37
N PHE A 55 2.79 -11.12 5.19
CA PHE A 55 1.41 -10.77 4.89
C PHE A 55 0.55 -12.02 4.75
N GLU A 56 -0.76 -11.86 4.90
CA GLU A 56 -1.73 -12.88 4.54
C GLU A 56 -1.68 -13.15 3.03
N ARG A 57 -2.21 -14.31 2.62
CA ARG A 57 -2.29 -14.66 1.21
C ARG A 57 -3.16 -13.64 0.47
N SER A 58 -2.64 -13.02 -0.58
CA SER A 58 -3.40 -12.04 -1.35
C SER A 58 -4.56 -12.70 -2.09
N VAL A 59 -5.58 -11.90 -2.42
CA VAL A 59 -6.51 -12.24 -3.51
C VAL A 59 -5.75 -12.44 -4.83
N PRO A 60 -6.31 -13.13 -5.83
CA PRO A 60 -5.66 -13.25 -7.14
C PRO A 60 -5.46 -11.89 -7.80
N LEU A 61 -4.20 -11.51 -8.01
CA LEU A 61 -3.78 -10.24 -8.61
C LEU A 61 -3.02 -10.48 -9.91
N SER A 62 -3.14 -9.57 -10.88
CA SER A 62 -2.16 -9.54 -11.97
C SER A 62 -0.84 -8.99 -11.46
N THR A 63 0.26 -9.32 -12.14
CA THR A 63 1.61 -8.91 -11.72
C THR A 63 1.74 -7.39 -11.55
N GLN A 64 1.05 -6.60 -12.36
CA GLN A 64 1.07 -5.14 -12.30
C GLN A 64 0.33 -4.56 -11.08
N GLN A 65 -0.60 -5.33 -10.51
CA GLN A 65 -1.36 -4.93 -9.32
C GLN A 65 -0.63 -5.26 -8.02
N MET A 66 0.45 -6.04 -8.09
CA MET A 66 1.25 -6.39 -6.91
C MET A 66 2.04 -5.15 -6.47
N ALA A 67 1.90 -4.80 -5.20
CA ALA A 67 2.51 -3.62 -4.61
C ALA A 67 2.99 -3.89 -3.18
N PHE A 68 4.19 -3.45 -2.86
CA PHE A 68 4.70 -3.37 -1.50
C PHE A 68 5.55 -2.11 -1.30
N ALA A 69 5.59 -1.61 -0.08
CA ALA A 69 6.38 -0.44 0.28
C ALA A 69 6.95 -0.58 1.69
N ALA A 70 8.20 -0.20 1.88
CA ALA A 70 8.94 -0.20 3.13
C ALA A 70 9.41 1.24 3.46
N PHE A 71 9.25 1.66 4.71
CA PHE A 71 9.58 3.01 5.15
C PHE A 71 9.94 3.06 6.63
N GLU A 72 10.80 4.01 7.00
CA GLU A 72 11.17 4.32 8.38
C GLU A 72 10.56 5.66 8.79
N LYS A 73 10.12 5.80 10.05
CA LYS A 73 9.62 7.06 10.64
C LYS A 73 8.58 7.79 9.77
N ALA A 74 7.43 7.16 9.57
CA ALA A 74 6.28 7.81 8.98
C ALA A 74 5.15 7.95 9.99
N GLU A 75 4.54 9.12 10.06
CA GLU A 75 3.20 9.23 10.63
C GLU A 75 2.20 8.78 9.57
N SER A 76 1.41 7.77 9.91
CA SER A 76 0.24 7.38 9.13
C SER A 76 -0.90 8.33 9.47
N LEU A 77 -1.39 9.07 8.48
CA LEU A 77 -2.69 9.72 8.56
C LEU A 77 -3.73 8.65 8.19
N ILE A 78 -4.20 7.92 9.21
CA ILE A 78 -5.30 6.98 9.09
C ILE A 78 -6.58 7.77 9.35
N TYR A 79 -7.22 8.24 8.29
CA TYR A 79 -8.59 8.72 8.41
C TYR A 79 -9.52 7.52 8.31
N ASN A 80 -10.00 7.06 9.47
CA ASN A 80 -10.93 5.95 9.57
C ASN A 80 -12.36 6.40 9.25
N ARG A 81 -12.56 6.98 8.05
CA ARG A 81 -13.88 7.21 7.48
C ARG A 81 -14.06 6.16 6.40
N THR A 82 -14.39 4.95 6.80
CA THR A 82 -14.81 3.89 5.89
C THR A 82 -16.15 4.20 5.21
N THR A 83 -16.83 5.27 5.63
CA THR A 83 -18.08 5.76 5.04
C THR A 83 -17.98 7.23 4.71
N LEU A 84 -18.13 7.58 3.43
CA LEU A 84 -18.34 8.94 2.94
C LEU A 84 -19.76 9.00 2.38
N ASP A 85 -20.62 9.85 2.94
CA ASP A 85 -22.03 9.98 2.54
C ASP A 85 -22.82 8.65 2.44
N GLY A 86 -22.50 7.70 3.32
CA GLY A 86 -23.13 6.37 3.37
C GLY A 86 -22.54 5.34 2.41
N VAL A 87 -21.61 5.73 1.54
CA VAL A 87 -20.87 4.84 0.63
C VAL A 87 -19.62 4.32 1.33
N THR A 88 -19.39 3.00 1.25
CA THR A 88 -18.18 2.40 1.81
C THR A 88 -17.00 2.71 0.90
N ILE A 89 -16.06 3.52 1.37
CA ILE A 89 -14.82 3.82 0.63
C ILE A 89 -13.68 2.93 1.15
N PRO A 90 -12.73 2.53 0.28
CA PRO A 90 -11.57 1.76 0.70
C PRO A 90 -10.77 2.54 1.74
N ALA A 91 -10.21 1.84 2.72
CA ALA A 91 -9.35 2.45 3.71
C ALA A 91 -8.09 3.02 3.03
N ILE A 92 -7.94 4.33 3.04
CA ILE A 92 -6.78 5.04 2.50
C ILE A 92 -5.83 5.33 3.67
N GLU A 93 -4.64 4.71 3.64
CA GLU A 93 -3.55 5.03 4.56
C GLU A 93 -2.55 5.94 3.84
N ILE A 94 -2.41 7.18 4.29
CA ILE A 94 -1.43 8.11 3.73
C ILE A 94 -0.19 8.15 4.63
N VAL A 95 0.95 7.83 4.04
CA VAL A 95 2.24 7.68 4.73
C VAL A 95 3.18 8.80 4.30
N PHE A 96 3.65 9.60 5.25
CA PHE A 96 4.57 10.72 4.97
C PHE A 96 5.89 10.56 5.73
N SER A 97 7.00 10.89 5.06
CA SER A 97 8.30 11.03 5.74
C SER A 97 8.32 12.36 6.50
N LEU A 98 8.61 12.32 7.80
CA LEU A 98 8.72 13.54 8.63
C LEU A 98 9.94 14.37 8.21
N ASN A 99 9.74 15.31 7.28
CA ASN A 99 10.60 16.47 7.13
C ASN A 99 10.07 17.58 8.05
N LYS A 100 10.94 18.46 8.57
CA LYS A 100 10.65 19.46 9.62
C LYS A 100 9.44 20.40 9.36
N ASN A 101 8.84 20.37 8.16
CA ASN A 101 7.75 21.26 7.74
C ASN A 101 6.38 20.55 7.54
N PHE A 102 6.29 19.24 7.74
CA PHE A 102 5.01 18.52 7.56
C PHE A 102 4.20 18.52 8.87
N LYS A 103 3.16 19.36 8.94
CA LYS A 103 2.19 19.39 10.06
C LYS A 103 0.86 18.80 9.61
N ARG A 104 0.31 17.84 10.37
CA ARG A 104 -0.97 17.15 10.08
C ARG A 104 -2.10 18.10 9.69
N GLU A 105 -2.30 19.15 10.49
CA GLU A 105 -3.34 20.18 10.33
C GLU A 105 -3.31 20.90 8.98
N LYS A 106 -2.14 20.98 8.32
CA LYS A 106 -1.99 21.68 7.03
C LYS A 106 -2.31 20.81 5.81
N HIS A 107 -2.57 19.52 6.02
CA HIS A 107 -2.64 18.52 4.94
C HIS A 107 -3.97 17.74 4.92
N GLU A 108 -4.98 18.19 5.65
CA GLU A 108 -6.34 17.60 5.60
C GLU A 108 -6.92 17.61 4.18
N TRP A 109 -6.52 18.58 3.35
CA TRP A 109 -6.94 18.66 1.94
C TRP A 109 -6.55 17.41 1.13
N ILE A 110 -5.44 16.73 1.47
CA ILE A 110 -4.99 15.53 0.75
C ILE A 110 -6.03 14.42 0.93
N TYR A 111 -6.61 14.30 2.12
CA TYR A 111 -7.67 13.35 2.37
C TYR A 111 -8.89 13.66 1.52
N ASN A 112 -9.34 14.92 1.51
CA ASN A 112 -10.52 15.35 0.73
C ASN A 112 -10.35 15.11 -0.78
N GLU A 113 -9.13 15.24 -1.31
CA GLU A 113 -8.87 14.92 -2.72
C GLU A 113 -8.80 13.42 -2.96
N THR A 114 -8.18 12.66 -2.06
CA THR A 114 -8.04 11.20 -2.23
C THR A 114 -9.39 10.48 -2.08
N SER A 115 -10.28 11.01 -1.24
CA SER A 115 -11.63 10.44 -1.06
C SER A 115 -12.53 10.65 -2.27
N LYS A 116 -12.39 11.76 -3.01
CA LYS A 116 -13.15 12.02 -4.25
C LYS A 116 -12.83 11.01 -5.35
N VAL A 117 -11.57 10.53 -5.42
CA VAL A 117 -11.15 9.52 -6.41
C VAL A 117 -11.81 8.18 -6.13
N GLY A 118 -12.02 7.83 -4.85
CA GLY A 118 -12.74 6.62 -4.46
C GLY A 118 -14.23 6.62 -4.83
N GLU A 119 -14.87 7.80 -4.88
CA GLU A 119 -16.26 7.93 -5.34
C GLU A 119 -16.41 7.73 -6.85
N ALA A 120 -15.43 8.19 -7.63
CA ALA A 120 -15.47 8.12 -9.10
C ALA A 120 -15.28 6.70 -9.68
N GLU A 121 -14.71 5.76 -8.92
CA GLU A 121 -14.59 4.35 -9.33
C GLU A 121 -15.82 3.49 -8.98
N ILE A 122 -16.80 4.04 -8.22
CA ILE A 122 -18.00 3.32 -7.75
C ILE A 122 -19.27 3.67 -8.59
N LEU A 123 -19.17 4.61 -9.55
CA LEU A 123 -20.21 4.96 -10.53
C LEU A 123 -19.89 4.40 -11.92
#